data_AF-A0A7V0V6A9-F1
#
_entry.id   AF-A0A7V0V6A9-F1
#
_cell.length_a   1.000
_cell.length_b   1.000
_cell.length_c   1.000
_cell.angle_alpha   90.00
_cell.angle_beta   90.00
_cell.angle_gamma   90.00
#
_symmetry.space_group_name_H-M   'P 1'
#
loop_
_entity.id
_entity.type
_entity.pdbx_description
1 polymer ?
#
loop_
_entity_poly.entity_id
_entity_poly.type
_entity_poly.pdbx_seq_one_letter_code
_entity_poly.pdbx_strand_id
1 'polypeptide(L)'
;CQASGIATRAARCKQAAKERPVISFGARRMHPSISPMVERNAFIGGCDGVAVTKSAELIGEKPYGTMPHALIIAFEDELAAYKAFDEIIDPSIKRVALIDTFDDEKFGALKAAYALGEKLYAVRLDTPGSRRGNFLKILQEVRWELDLRGFKHVKLFVSGGLDDAKIAELNEYADAYGVGTFISSAPVIDFSFDLIEVSGKPLAKRGKMSGTKQLWRCEECFRTKLLPKGKKPEMKCACGGNWVGLLKPLIRSGKIVRDLPRPQEIRKYVLHQLGKLEKIY
;
A
#
# COMPACT_ATOMS: atom_id res chain seq x y z
N CYS A 1 -7.98 -5.28 15.31
CA CYS A 1 -7.69 -6.52 14.55
C CYS A 1 -7.50 -6.23 13.06
N GLN A 2 -8.55 -5.82 12.34
CA GLN A 2 -8.51 -5.63 10.87
C GLN A 2 -7.53 -4.56 10.37
N ALA A 3 -7.57 -3.36 10.96
CA ALA A 3 -6.69 -2.24 10.56
C ALA A 3 -5.20 -2.62 10.50
N SER A 4 -4.72 -3.37 11.49
CA SER A 4 -3.33 -3.86 11.54
C SER A 4 -3.02 -4.87 10.44
N GLY A 5 -3.97 -5.73 10.06
CA GLY A 5 -3.80 -6.66 8.94
C GLY A 5 -3.63 -5.91 7.61
N ILE A 6 -4.49 -4.91 7.38
CA ILE A 6 -4.45 -4.06 6.18
C ILE A 6 -3.11 -3.32 6.10
N ALA A 7 -2.70 -2.66 7.18
CA ALA A 7 -1.43 -1.95 7.24
C ALA A 7 -0.23 -2.88 7.01
N THR A 8 -0.25 -4.09 7.57
CA THR A 8 0.81 -5.09 7.36
C THR A 8 0.90 -5.53 5.90
N ARG A 9 -0.22 -5.83 5.23
CA ARG A 9 -0.18 -6.21 3.81
C ARG A 9 0.24 -5.05 2.92
N ALA A 10 -0.20 -3.82 3.21
CA ALA A 10 0.28 -2.63 2.51
C ALA A 10 1.80 -2.42 2.68
N ALA A 11 2.33 -2.65 3.88
CA ALA A 11 3.76 -2.55 4.17
C ALA A 11 4.57 -3.60 3.39
N ARG A 12 4.07 -4.83 3.28
CA ARG A 12 4.68 -5.88 2.46
C ARG A 12 4.69 -5.51 0.98
N CYS A 13 3.56 -5.02 0.44
CA CYS A 13 3.51 -4.53 -0.93
C CYS A 13 4.48 -3.37 -1.18
N LYS A 14 4.58 -2.41 -0.24
CA LYS A 14 5.50 -1.29 -0.38
C LYS A 14 6.97 -1.73 -0.34
N GLN A 15 7.32 -2.65 0.55
CA GLN A 15 8.68 -3.21 0.59
C GLN A 15 9.02 -3.96 -0.71
N ALA A 16 8.09 -4.76 -1.24
CA ALA A 16 8.25 -5.46 -2.50
C ALA A 16 8.40 -4.50 -3.70
N ALA A 17 7.67 -3.38 -3.72
CA ALA A 17 7.69 -2.38 -4.80
C ALA A 17 8.96 -1.50 -4.80
N LYS A 18 9.75 -1.51 -3.72
CA LYS A 18 10.90 -0.61 -3.53
C LYS A 18 10.45 0.86 -3.66
N GLU A 19 11.11 1.64 -4.51
CA GLU A 19 10.79 3.05 -4.74
C GLU A 19 9.52 3.27 -5.60
N ARG A 20 8.96 2.22 -6.20
CA ARG A 20 7.79 2.35 -7.07
C ARG A 20 6.55 2.73 -6.26
N PRO A 21 5.68 3.61 -6.79
CA PRO A 21 4.43 3.96 -6.14
C PRO A 21 3.47 2.76 -6.07
N VAL A 22 2.85 2.59 -4.91
CA VAL A 22 1.78 1.61 -4.67
C VAL A 22 0.51 2.34 -4.27
N ILE A 23 -0.55 2.18 -5.04
CA ILE A 23 -1.84 2.85 -4.82
C ILE A 23 -2.86 1.82 -4.31
N SER A 24 -3.62 2.20 -3.28
CA SER A 24 -4.71 1.34 -2.78
C SER A 24 -5.97 1.52 -3.61
N PHE A 25 -6.44 0.42 -4.22
CA PHE A 25 -7.66 0.33 -5.05
C PHE A 25 -8.69 -0.66 -4.48
N GLY A 26 -8.54 -1.01 -3.21
CA GLY A 26 -9.21 -2.15 -2.59
C GLY A 26 -10.54 -1.85 -1.90
N ALA A 27 -10.87 -0.59 -1.61
CA ALA A 27 -12.07 -0.25 -0.83
C ALA A 27 -13.37 -0.87 -1.37
N ARG A 28 -13.51 -1.01 -2.69
CA ARG A 28 -14.65 -1.67 -3.36
C ARG A 28 -14.85 -3.16 -3.03
N ARG A 29 -13.92 -3.80 -2.31
CA ARG A 29 -14.01 -5.19 -1.84
C ARG A 29 -14.48 -5.31 -0.39
N MET A 30 -14.73 -4.18 0.26
CA MET A 30 -15.17 -4.11 1.65
C MET A 30 -16.47 -3.30 1.75
N HIS A 31 -17.17 -3.44 2.87
CA HIS A 31 -18.37 -2.64 3.11
C HIS A 31 -18.02 -1.13 3.10
N PRO A 32 -18.77 -0.28 2.40
CA PRO A 32 -18.40 1.12 2.18
C PRO A 32 -18.26 1.94 3.47
N SER A 33 -18.99 1.57 4.55
CA SER A 33 -18.89 2.26 5.84
C SER A 33 -17.50 2.22 6.48
N ILE A 34 -16.65 1.26 6.09
CA ILE A 34 -15.28 1.13 6.60
C ILE A 34 -14.21 1.55 5.59
N SER A 35 -14.59 2.06 4.41
CA SER A 35 -13.63 2.50 3.39
C SER A 35 -12.62 3.54 3.91
N PRO A 36 -13.00 4.54 4.74
CA PRO A 36 -12.02 5.44 5.37
C PRO A 36 -10.97 4.72 6.22
N MET A 37 -11.39 3.72 7.00
CA MET A 37 -10.47 2.93 7.82
C MET A 37 -9.54 2.08 6.94
N VAL A 38 -10.07 1.44 5.90
CA VAL A 38 -9.29 0.61 4.97
C VAL A 38 -8.21 1.44 4.28
N GLU A 39 -8.60 2.54 3.63
CA GLU A 39 -7.71 3.41 2.87
C GLU A 39 -6.68 4.11 3.77
N ARG A 40 -7.09 4.60 4.95
CA ARG A 40 -6.15 5.15 5.94
C ARG A 40 -5.09 4.13 6.33
N ASN A 41 -5.48 2.88 6.61
CA ASN A 41 -4.53 1.87 7.04
C ASN A 41 -3.65 1.35 5.88
N ALA A 42 -4.16 1.34 4.65
CA ALA A 42 -3.35 1.09 3.46
C ALA A 42 -2.29 2.19 3.27
N PHE A 43 -2.68 3.46 3.43
CA PHE A 43 -1.79 4.62 3.34
C PHE A 43 -0.69 4.58 4.41
N ILE A 44 -1.04 4.48 5.70
CA ILE A 44 -0.02 4.44 6.76
C ILE A 44 0.86 3.19 6.67
N GLY A 45 0.35 2.10 6.10
CA GLY A 45 1.12 0.89 5.84
C GLY A 45 2.20 1.07 4.78
N GLY A 46 2.08 2.08 3.91
CA GLY A 46 3.13 2.43 2.95
C GLY A 46 2.62 2.84 1.58
N CYS A 47 1.34 2.62 1.25
CA CYS A 47 0.77 3.04 -0.04
C CYS A 47 0.99 4.54 -0.25
N ASP A 48 1.34 4.90 -1.48
CA ASP A 48 1.63 6.27 -1.94
C ASP A 48 0.37 7.07 -2.25
N GLY A 49 -0.78 6.39 -2.46
CA GLY A 49 -2.07 7.03 -2.68
C GLY A 49 -3.24 6.10 -2.41
N VAL A 50 -4.44 6.68 -2.39
CA VAL A 50 -5.72 6.02 -2.09
C VAL A 50 -6.76 6.47 -3.13
N ALA A 51 -7.70 5.60 -3.51
CA ALA A 51 -8.66 5.92 -4.58
C ALA A 51 -9.96 6.59 -4.11
N VAL A 52 -10.37 6.36 -2.86
CA VAL A 52 -11.67 6.86 -2.38
C VAL A 52 -11.57 8.33 -1.98
N THR A 53 -12.33 9.20 -2.66
CA THR A 53 -12.34 10.66 -2.43
C THR A 53 -12.49 11.04 -0.96
N LYS A 54 -13.51 10.52 -0.27
CA LYS A 54 -13.73 10.86 1.14
C LYS A 54 -12.61 10.35 2.05
N SER A 55 -12.03 9.20 1.73
CA SER A 55 -10.91 8.66 2.49
C SER A 55 -9.64 9.50 2.31
N ALA A 56 -9.36 9.94 1.09
CA ALA A 56 -8.26 10.84 0.76
C ALA A 56 -8.37 12.17 1.52
N GLU A 57 -9.56 12.78 1.49
CA GLU A 57 -9.87 13.99 2.26
C GLU A 57 -9.58 13.81 3.76
N LEU A 58 -10.06 12.71 4.36
CA LEU A 58 -9.89 12.43 5.79
C LEU A 58 -8.43 12.20 6.21
N ILE A 59 -7.56 11.79 5.28
CA ILE A 59 -6.12 11.68 5.55
C ILE A 59 -5.33 12.90 5.08
N GLY A 60 -5.98 13.91 4.48
CA GLY A 60 -5.33 15.12 3.97
C GLY A 60 -4.54 14.91 2.69
N GLU A 61 -4.97 13.96 1.84
CA GLU A 61 -4.34 13.62 0.56
C GLU A 61 -5.31 13.85 -0.61
N LYS A 62 -4.77 13.90 -1.84
CA LYS A 62 -5.59 13.91 -3.06
C LYS A 62 -5.93 12.47 -3.46
N PRO A 63 -7.18 12.18 -3.87
CA PRO A 63 -7.51 10.85 -4.36
C PRO A 63 -6.78 10.56 -5.67
N TYR A 64 -6.45 9.29 -5.88
CA TYR A 64 -5.79 8.81 -7.08
C TYR A 64 -6.76 8.02 -7.96
N GLY A 65 -6.73 8.25 -9.26
CA GLY A 65 -7.58 7.54 -10.22
C GLY A 65 -6.98 7.53 -11.61
N THR A 66 -7.43 6.58 -12.43
CA THR A 66 -7.16 6.50 -13.87
C THR A 66 -8.49 6.36 -14.60
N MET A 67 -8.47 6.37 -15.94
CA MET A 67 -9.68 6.01 -16.70
C MET A 67 -10.13 4.57 -16.40
N PRO A 68 -11.44 4.30 -16.29
CA PRO A 68 -12.00 2.96 -16.14
C PRO A 68 -12.34 2.33 -17.50
N HIS A 69 -12.43 0.99 -17.56
CA HIS A 69 -12.92 0.27 -18.75
C HIS A 69 -14.30 0.78 -19.21
N ALA A 70 -15.18 1.16 -18.26
CA ALA A 70 -16.51 1.66 -18.58
C ALA A 70 -16.50 2.91 -19.48
N LEU A 71 -15.48 3.77 -19.37
CA LEU A 71 -15.33 4.92 -20.26
C LEU A 71 -15.08 4.44 -21.69
N ILE A 72 -14.10 3.57 -21.88
CA ILE A 72 -13.72 3.06 -23.20
C ILE A 72 -14.88 2.29 -23.84
N ILE A 73 -15.57 1.46 -23.05
CA ILE A 73 -16.75 0.71 -23.52
C ILE A 73 -17.87 1.66 -23.95
N ALA A 74 -18.13 2.74 -23.21
CA ALA A 74 -19.18 3.69 -23.56
C ALA A 74 -18.88 4.48 -24.85
N PHE A 75 -17.61 4.65 -25.21
CA PHE A 75 -17.20 5.25 -26.48
C PHE A 75 -17.12 4.24 -27.62
N GLU A 76 -17.15 2.93 -27.32
CA GLU A 76 -16.96 1.83 -28.27
C GLU A 76 -15.64 1.90 -29.08
N ASP A 77 -14.74 2.82 -28.69
CA ASP A 77 -13.48 3.12 -29.35
C ASP A 77 -12.45 3.65 -28.34
N GLU A 78 -11.31 2.97 -28.25
CA GLU A 78 -10.21 3.33 -27.35
C GLU A 78 -9.64 4.71 -27.67
N LEU A 79 -9.48 5.03 -28.96
CA LEU A 79 -8.86 6.28 -29.39
C LEU A 79 -9.74 7.49 -29.03
N ALA A 80 -11.04 7.39 -29.27
CA ALA A 80 -12.02 8.40 -28.90
C ALA A 80 -12.07 8.60 -27.38
N ALA A 81 -12.05 7.51 -26.60
CA ALA A 81 -12.02 7.59 -25.14
C ALA A 81 -10.73 8.27 -24.61
N TYR A 82 -9.56 7.95 -25.18
CA TYR A 82 -8.30 8.58 -24.79
C TYR A 82 -8.28 10.09 -25.09
N LYS A 83 -8.75 10.48 -26.27
CA LYS A 83 -8.84 11.89 -26.68
C LYS A 83 -9.83 12.66 -25.80
N ALA A 84 -11.02 12.10 -25.57
CA ALA A 84 -12.02 12.72 -24.70
C ALA A 84 -11.50 12.90 -23.26
N PHE A 85 -10.77 11.91 -22.73
CA PHE A 85 -10.16 12.02 -21.41
C PHE A 85 -9.09 13.13 -21.38
N ASP A 86 -8.24 13.24 -22.42
CA ASP A 86 -7.24 14.30 -22.50
C ASP A 86 -7.84 15.70 -22.62
N GLU A 87 -8.94 15.83 -23.36
CA GLU A 87 -9.63 17.10 -23.59
C GLU A 87 -10.37 17.61 -22.34
N ILE A 88 -11.10 16.73 -21.65
CA ILE A 88 -12.04 17.12 -20.60
C ILE A 88 -11.40 17.17 -19.21
N ILE A 89 -10.47 16.25 -18.91
CA ILE A 89 -9.93 16.12 -17.56
C ILE A 89 -8.85 17.17 -17.32
N ASP A 90 -8.83 17.76 -16.11
CA ASP A 90 -7.87 18.79 -15.71
C ASP A 90 -6.41 18.40 -16.08
N PRO A 91 -5.64 19.28 -16.73
CA PRO A 91 -4.26 19.00 -17.18
C PRO A 91 -3.29 18.58 -16.06
N SER A 92 -3.57 18.93 -14.80
CA SER A 92 -2.74 18.51 -13.65
C SER A 92 -2.86 17.01 -13.34
N ILE A 93 -3.88 16.33 -13.85
CA ILE A 93 -4.07 14.89 -13.70
C ILE A 93 -3.27 14.16 -14.79
N LYS A 94 -2.41 13.23 -14.37
CA LYS A 94 -1.60 12.44 -15.29
C LYS A 94 -2.48 11.58 -16.20
N ARG A 95 -2.21 11.59 -17.51
CA ARG A 95 -2.91 10.74 -18.48
C ARG A 95 -2.37 9.31 -18.38
N VAL A 96 -3.20 8.43 -17.82
CA VAL A 96 -2.90 7.00 -17.69
C VAL A 96 -3.93 6.24 -18.52
N ALA A 97 -3.52 5.72 -19.68
CA ALA A 97 -4.39 5.02 -20.62
C ALA A 97 -4.58 3.56 -20.21
N LEU A 98 -5.82 3.08 -20.15
CA LEU A 98 -6.13 1.68 -19.90
C LEU A 98 -6.18 0.93 -21.24
N ILE A 99 -5.34 -0.09 -21.41
CA ILE A 99 -4.99 -0.63 -22.75
C ILE A 99 -5.45 -2.07 -22.99
N ASP A 100 -6.15 -2.66 -22.04
CA ASP A 100 -6.61 -4.06 -22.04
C ASP A 100 -8.14 -4.16 -22.12
N THR A 101 -8.79 -3.22 -22.83
CA THR A 101 -10.26 -3.21 -22.98
C THR A 101 -10.71 -4.04 -24.18
N PHE A 102 -10.21 -3.72 -25.38
CA PHE A 102 -10.57 -4.43 -26.60
C PHE A 102 -9.36 -5.08 -27.28
N ASP A 103 -8.26 -4.33 -27.41
CA ASP A 103 -7.05 -4.82 -28.05
C ASP A 103 -6.16 -5.64 -27.11
N ASP A 104 -5.26 -6.42 -27.71
CA ASP A 104 -4.10 -6.96 -27.03
C ASP A 104 -3.20 -5.82 -26.53
N GLU A 105 -2.65 -5.96 -25.31
CA GLU A 105 -1.92 -4.88 -24.64
C GLU A 105 -0.73 -4.36 -25.45
N LYS A 106 -0.12 -5.22 -26.26
CA LYS A 106 0.97 -4.80 -27.15
C LYS A 106 0.53 -3.71 -28.11
N PHE A 107 -0.61 -3.91 -28.78
CA PHE A 107 -1.13 -2.98 -29.77
C PHE A 107 -1.90 -1.83 -29.11
N GLY A 108 -2.62 -2.08 -28.02
CA GLY A 108 -3.29 -1.07 -27.21
C GLY A 108 -2.31 -0.03 -26.67
N ALA A 109 -1.12 -0.46 -26.21
CA ALA A 109 -0.07 0.44 -25.77
C ALA A 109 0.41 1.39 -26.88
N LEU A 110 0.63 0.85 -28.09
CA LEU A 110 1.04 1.66 -29.24
C LEU A 110 -0.07 2.62 -29.68
N LYS A 111 -1.31 2.15 -29.70
CA LYS A 111 -2.48 2.99 -30.02
C LYS A 111 -2.57 4.17 -29.06
N ALA A 112 -2.47 3.93 -27.75
CA ALA A 112 -2.46 4.98 -26.74
C ALA A 112 -1.25 5.94 -26.89
N ALA A 113 -0.06 5.40 -27.16
CA ALA A 113 1.16 6.19 -27.31
C ALA A 113 1.10 7.12 -28.53
N TYR A 114 0.63 6.63 -29.69
CA TYR A 114 0.44 7.48 -30.86
C TYR A 114 -0.70 8.49 -30.70
N ALA A 115 -1.75 8.14 -29.96
CA ALA A 115 -2.88 9.02 -29.71
C ALA A 115 -2.52 10.25 -28.87
N LEU A 116 -1.73 10.03 -27.82
CA LEU A 116 -1.47 11.02 -26.77
C LEU A 116 -0.03 11.57 -26.78
N GLY A 117 0.90 10.90 -27.45
CA GLY A 117 2.29 11.34 -27.61
C GLY A 117 2.96 11.65 -26.28
N GLU A 118 3.57 12.84 -26.19
CA GLU A 118 4.24 13.34 -24.98
C GLU A 118 3.30 13.54 -23.78
N LYS A 119 1.98 13.67 -24.02
CA LYS A 119 1.01 13.80 -22.92
C LYS A 119 0.77 12.49 -22.19
N LEU A 120 1.08 11.33 -22.81
CA LEU A 120 0.89 10.03 -22.19
C LEU A 120 1.91 9.82 -21.07
N TYR A 121 1.43 9.82 -19.82
CA TYR A 121 2.28 9.56 -18.68
C TYR A 121 2.54 8.06 -18.48
N ALA A 122 1.50 7.23 -18.63
CA ALA A 122 1.61 5.79 -18.44
C ALA A 122 0.54 5.04 -19.22
N VAL A 123 0.81 3.77 -19.53
CA VAL A 123 -0.23 2.79 -19.85
C VAL A 123 -0.51 1.94 -18.62
N ARG A 124 -1.77 1.59 -18.42
CA ARG A 124 -2.24 0.74 -17.33
C ARG A 124 -2.68 -0.61 -17.88
N LEU A 125 -2.14 -1.67 -17.31
CA LEU A 125 -2.52 -3.05 -17.59
C LEU A 125 -3.29 -3.61 -16.40
N ASP A 126 -4.57 -3.94 -16.59
CA ASP A 126 -5.41 -4.67 -15.64
C ASP A 126 -5.71 -6.10 -16.12
N THR A 127 -4.83 -6.65 -16.97
CA THR A 127 -5.02 -7.85 -17.81
C THR A 127 -5.80 -8.95 -17.09
N PRO A 128 -6.98 -9.37 -17.60
CA PRO A 128 -7.80 -10.39 -16.96
C PRO A 128 -7.06 -11.71 -16.73
N GLY A 129 -7.43 -12.44 -15.68
CA GLY A 129 -6.79 -13.73 -15.35
C GLY A 129 -6.86 -14.76 -16.48
N SER A 130 -7.87 -14.69 -17.34
CA SER A 130 -8.04 -15.55 -18.53
C SER A 130 -7.17 -15.16 -19.74
N ARG A 131 -6.46 -14.03 -19.66
CA ARG A 131 -5.51 -13.52 -20.69
C ARG A 131 -4.09 -13.40 -20.16
N ARG A 132 -3.93 -13.39 -18.83
CA ARG A 132 -2.67 -13.23 -18.13
C ARG A 132 -1.84 -14.53 -18.10
N GLY A 133 -1.42 -15.01 -19.26
CA GLY A 133 -0.59 -16.22 -19.39
C GLY A 133 0.75 -16.08 -18.66
N ASN A 134 1.58 -15.12 -19.08
CA ASN A 134 2.79 -14.74 -18.36
C ASN A 134 2.88 -13.21 -18.31
N PHE A 135 2.54 -12.64 -17.16
CA PHE A 135 2.41 -11.19 -17.06
C PHE A 135 3.75 -10.45 -17.19
N LEU A 136 4.85 -11.05 -16.70
CA LEU A 136 6.18 -10.48 -16.85
C LEU A 136 6.56 -10.36 -18.33
N LYS A 137 6.30 -11.42 -19.12
CA LYS A 137 6.56 -11.41 -20.56
C LYS A 137 5.69 -10.41 -21.32
N ILE A 138 4.42 -10.26 -20.93
CA ILE A 138 3.54 -9.22 -21.51
C ILE A 138 4.11 -7.82 -21.23
N LEU A 139 4.57 -7.54 -20.01
CA LEU A 139 5.20 -6.24 -19.71
C LEU A 139 6.50 -6.03 -20.49
N GLN A 140 7.33 -7.07 -20.63
CA GLN A 140 8.55 -7.02 -21.43
C GLN A 140 8.25 -6.72 -22.90
N GLU A 141 7.23 -7.37 -23.47
CA GLU A 141 6.78 -7.15 -24.85
C GLU A 141 6.26 -5.72 -25.06
N VAL A 142 5.39 -5.24 -24.16
CA VAL A 142 4.87 -3.86 -24.21
C VAL A 142 6.00 -2.85 -24.09
N ARG A 143 6.94 -3.06 -23.16
CA ARG A 143 8.10 -2.17 -22.97
C ARG A 143 8.95 -2.11 -24.23
N TRP A 144 9.26 -3.27 -24.83
CA TRP A 144 10.04 -3.37 -26.05
C TRP A 144 9.40 -2.60 -27.20
N GLU A 145 8.11 -2.81 -27.44
CA GLU A 145 7.41 -2.19 -28.58
C GLU A 145 7.29 -0.67 -28.44
N LEU A 146 7.09 -0.16 -27.21
CA LEU A 146 7.11 1.26 -26.92
C LEU A 146 8.52 1.85 -27.11
N ASP A 147 9.56 1.20 -26.59
CA ASP A 147 10.94 1.70 -26.66
C ASP A 147 11.46 1.76 -28.09
N LEU A 148 11.17 0.75 -28.89
CA LEU A 148 11.55 0.68 -30.30
C LEU A 148 10.99 1.85 -31.12
N ARG A 149 9.83 2.38 -30.71
CA ARG A 149 9.14 3.50 -31.36
C ARG A 149 9.39 4.85 -30.67
N GLY A 150 10.31 4.90 -29.71
CA GLY A 150 10.73 6.14 -29.04
C GLY A 150 9.90 6.55 -27.82
N PHE A 151 8.90 5.76 -27.40
CA PHE A 151 8.03 6.07 -26.26
C PHE A 151 8.60 5.62 -24.91
N LYS A 152 9.90 5.86 -24.69
CA LYS A 152 10.64 5.45 -23.48
C LYS A 152 10.17 6.15 -22.20
N HIS A 153 9.51 7.31 -22.34
CA HIS A 153 8.95 8.08 -21.21
C HIS A 153 7.68 7.47 -20.63
N VAL A 154 6.94 6.70 -21.42
CA VAL A 154 5.65 6.12 -21.04
C VAL A 154 5.87 5.06 -19.97
N LYS A 155 5.29 5.23 -18.79
CA LYS A 155 5.42 4.27 -17.68
C LYS A 155 4.47 3.08 -17.81
N LEU A 156 4.82 1.95 -17.18
CA LEU A 156 3.94 0.78 -17.06
C LEU A 156 3.30 0.74 -15.66
N PHE A 157 2.01 1.04 -15.58
CA PHE A 157 1.20 0.93 -14.36
C PHE A 157 0.49 -0.42 -14.35
N VAL A 158 0.70 -1.24 -13.33
CA VAL A 158 0.12 -2.59 -13.28
C VAL A 158 -0.96 -2.67 -12.19
N SER A 159 -2.08 -3.32 -12.49
CA SER A 159 -3.12 -3.60 -11.50
C SER A 159 -3.77 -4.98 -11.67
N GLY A 160 -4.66 -5.30 -10.73
CA GLY A 160 -5.50 -6.50 -10.78
C GLY A 160 -4.77 -7.73 -10.23
N GLY A 161 -5.33 -8.37 -9.21
CA GLY A 161 -4.82 -9.65 -8.70
C GLY A 161 -3.36 -9.63 -8.21
N LEU A 162 -2.85 -8.49 -7.74
CA LEU A 162 -1.47 -8.35 -7.25
C LEU A 162 -1.36 -8.68 -5.77
N ASP A 163 -0.37 -9.49 -5.43
CA ASP A 163 0.20 -9.63 -4.09
C ASP A 163 1.66 -9.12 -4.06
N ASP A 164 2.29 -9.17 -2.91
CA ASP A 164 3.68 -8.74 -2.70
C ASP A 164 4.69 -9.57 -3.49
N ALA A 165 4.47 -10.89 -3.66
CA ALA A 165 5.34 -11.74 -4.47
C ALA A 165 5.27 -11.36 -5.96
N LYS A 166 4.07 -11.14 -6.48
CA LYS A 166 3.86 -10.73 -7.88
C LYS A 166 4.42 -9.33 -8.12
N ILE A 167 4.31 -8.41 -7.17
CA ILE A 167 4.98 -7.09 -7.25
C ILE A 167 6.50 -7.28 -7.39
N ALA A 168 7.10 -8.12 -6.54
CA ALA A 168 8.54 -8.36 -6.57
C ALA A 168 9.02 -8.88 -7.93
N GLU A 169 8.28 -9.84 -8.51
CA GLU A 169 8.51 -10.43 -9.84
C GLU A 169 8.42 -9.39 -10.97
N LEU A 170 7.43 -8.49 -10.93
CA LEU A 170 7.16 -7.55 -12.02
C LEU A 170 8.01 -6.27 -11.97
N ASN A 171 8.81 -6.06 -10.92
CA ASN A 171 9.59 -4.84 -10.71
C ASN A 171 10.50 -4.47 -11.89
N GLU A 172 11.01 -5.46 -12.64
CA GLU A 172 11.92 -5.20 -13.75
C GLU A 172 11.30 -4.27 -14.81
N TYR A 173 10.00 -4.42 -15.08
CA TYR A 173 9.31 -3.69 -16.14
C TYR A 173 8.22 -2.74 -15.63
N ALA A 174 7.61 -3.02 -14.47
CA ALA A 174 6.56 -2.17 -13.92
C ALA A 174 7.14 -0.93 -13.23
N ASP A 175 6.47 0.21 -13.41
CA ASP A 175 6.82 1.49 -12.79
C ASP A 175 5.93 1.83 -11.59
N ALA A 176 4.70 1.30 -11.54
CA ALA A 176 3.70 1.63 -10.54
C ALA A 176 2.69 0.48 -10.36
N TYR A 177 2.07 0.41 -9.18
CA TYR A 177 1.12 -0.64 -8.85
C TYR A 177 -0.19 -0.12 -8.28
N GLY A 178 -1.31 -0.70 -8.72
CA GLY A 178 -2.63 -0.54 -8.13
C GLY A 178 -3.07 -1.83 -7.44
N VAL A 179 -3.04 -1.85 -6.11
CA VAL A 179 -3.29 -3.07 -5.32
C VAL A 179 -4.66 -2.98 -4.64
N GLY A 180 -5.51 -3.98 -4.91
CA GLY A 180 -6.87 -4.03 -4.40
C GLY A 180 -7.04 -5.04 -3.27
N THR A 181 -7.67 -6.17 -3.59
CA THR A 181 -8.13 -7.21 -2.67
C THR A 181 -7.06 -7.68 -1.68
N PHE A 182 -5.81 -7.83 -2.13
CA PHE A 182 -4.73 -8.29 -1.25
C PHE A 182 -4.59 -7.39 -0.02
N ILE A 183 -4.63 -6.07 -0.18
CA ILE A 183 -4.54 -5.12 0.94
C ILE A 183 -5.87 -5.03 1.70
N SER A 184 -6.98 -4.75 1.01
CA SER A 184 -8.26 -4.42 1.66
C SER A 184 -8.86 -5.60 2.44
N SER A 185 -8.66 -6.81 1.95
CA SER A 185 -9.18 -8.05 2.53
C SER A 185 -8.09 -8.82 3.28
N ALA A 186 -7.13 -8.10 3.86
CA ALA A 186 -6.13 -8.68 4.74
C ALA A 186 -6.76 -9.44 5.91
N PRO A 187 -6.27 -10.65 6.25
CA PRO A 187 -6.63 -11.34 7.47
C PRO A 187 -6.45 -10.42 8.67
N VAL A 188 -7.38 -10.51 9.61
CA VAL A 188 -7.28 -9.77 10.85
C VAL A 188 -6.10 -10.29 11.67
N ILE A 189 -5.41 -9.38 12.37
CA ILE A 189 -4.50 -9.82 13.44
C ILE A 189 -5.36 -10.19 14.65
N ASP A 190 -5.24 -11.43 15.10
CA ASP A 190 -6.03 -11.99 16.20
C ASP A 190 -5.55 -11.48 17.56
N PHE A 191 -5.97 -10.26 17.90
CA PHE A 191 -5.71 -9.66 19.20
C PHE A 191 -6.70 -10.18 20.25
N SER A 192 -6.18 -10.49 21.43
CA SER A 192 -6.97 -10.78 22.64
C SER A 192 -6.74 -9.70 23.69
N PHE A 193 -7.76 -9.45 24.51
CA PHE A 193 -7.70 -8.57 25.67
C PHE A 193 -8.00 -9.39 26.92
N ASP A 194 -7.03 -9.46 27.83
CA ASP A 194 -7.10 -10.29 29.03
C ASP A 194 -6.71 -9.46 30.26
N LEU A 195 -7.39 -9.70 31.38
CA LEU A 195 -6.98 -9.16 32.66
C LEU A 195 -5.68 -9.84 33.11
N ILE A 196 -4.68 -9.03 33.50
CA ILE A 196 -3.34 -9.50 33.92
C ILE A 196 -2.96 -9.11 35.35
N GLU A 197 -3.76 -8.27 36.00
CA GLU A 197 -3.49 -7.75 37.35
C GLU A 197 -4.82 -7.31 38.01
N VAL A 198 -5.07 -7.74 39.25
CA VAL A 198 -6.25 -7.35 40.06
C VAL A 198 -5.77 -6.68 41.32
N SER A 199 -6.17 -5.43 41.56
CA SER A 199 -5.82 -4.67 42.78
C SER A 199 -4.31 -4.70 43.09
N GLY A 200 -3.48 -4.53 42.05
CA GLY A 200 -2.01 -4.58 42.15
C GLY A 200 -1.39 -5.98 42.24
N LYS A 201 -2.19 -7.04 42.34
CA LYS A 201 -1.73 -8.43 42.39
C LYS A 201 -1.65 -9.03 40.99
N PRO A 202 -0.48 -9.53 40.52
CA PRO A 202 -0.38 -10.21 39.23
C PRO A 202 -1.25 -11.46 39.18
N LEU A 203 -2.27 -11.48 38.31
CA LEU A 203 -3.19 -12.61 38.15
C LEU A 203 -3.68 -12.69 36.70
N ALA A 204 -3.62 -13.86 36.08
CA ALA A 204 -4.08 -14.09 34.71
C ALA A 204 -4.61 -15.52 34.53
N LYS A 205 -5.43 -15.74 33.50
CA LYS A 205 -5.92 -17.07 33.13
C LYS A 205 -4.80 -17.94 32.52
N ARG A 206 -5.04 -19.26 32.45
CA ARG A 206 -4.13 -20.21 31.78
C ARG A 206 -3.80 -19.75 30.35
N GLY A 207 -2.52 -19.87 29.98
CA GLY A 207 -2.00 -19.45 28.67
C GLY A 207 -1.70 -17.94 28.54
N LYS A 208 -1.84 -17.15 29.61
CA LYS A 208 -1.51 -15.72 29.63
C LYS A 208 -0.54 -15.40 30.76
N MET A 209 0.44 -14.53 30.49
CA MET A 209 1.40 -14.08 31.50
C MET A 209 0.79 -12.94 32.33
N SER A 210 0.78 -13.05 33.66
CA SER A 210 0.28 -12.03 34.58
C SER A 210 1.25 -10.84 34.74
N GLY A 211 0.81 -9.82 35.49
CA GLY A 211 1.57 -8.64 35.90
C GLY A 211 1.76 -7.61 34.80
N THR A 212 1.73 -6.32 35.16
CA THR A 212 1.96 -5.24 34.18
C THR A 212 3.39 -5.29 33.61
N LYS A 213 3.53 -5.04 32.30
CA LYS A 213 4.78 -5.22 31.54
C LYS A 213 5.14 -3.98 30.72
N GLN A 214 6.40 -3.88 30.29
CA GLN A 214 6.92 -2.92 29.33
C GLN A 214 7.58 -3.68 28.17
N LEU A 215 7.26 -3.29 26.95
CA LEU A 215 7.91 -3.79 25.74
C LEU A 215 9.06 -2.86 25.38
N TRP A 216 10.28 -3.37 25.44
CA TRP A 216 11.48 -2.66 25.02
C TRP A 216 11.85 -3.09 23.61
N ARG A 217 12.31 -2.15 22.79
CA ARG A 217 12.83 -2.44 21.45
C ARG A 217 14.18 -1.75 21.24
N CYS A 218 15.12 -2.47 20.63
CA CYS A 218 16.39 -1.88 20.18
C CYS A 218 16.13 -0.91 19.03
N GLU A 219 16.73 0.27 19.05
CA GLU A 219 16.53 1.29 18.00
C GLU A 219 17.20 0.95 16.66
N GLU A 220 18.18 0.04 16.69
CA GLU A 220 18.93 -0.36 15.51
C GLU A 220 18.39 -1.64 14.88
N CYS A 221 18.50 -2.78 15.57
CA CYS A 221 18.12 -4.08 15.00
C CYS A 221 16.68 -4.50 15.28
N PHE A 222 15.89 -3.64 15.93
CA PHE A 222 14.49 -3.89 16.30
C PHE A 222 14.21 -5.15 17.13
N ARG A 223 15.22 -5.83 17.67
CA ARG A 223 15.00 -6.88 18.69
C ARG A 223 14.17 -6.32 19.84
N THR A 224 13.27 -7.15 20.35
CA THR A 224 12.38 -6.78 21.45
C THR A 224 12.70 -7.55 22.72
N LYS A 225 12.45 -6.94 23.89
CA LYS A 225 12.52 -7.58 25.20
C LYS A 225 11.33 -7.16 26.04
N LEU A 226 10.55 -8.13 26.51
CA LEU A 226 9.40 -7.88 27.40
C LEU A 226 9.87 -8.01 28.86
N LEU A 227 9.60 -7.00 29.68
CA LEU A 227 9.99 -6.99 31.10
C LEU A 227 8.84 -6.52 31.99
N PRO A 228 8.82 -6.88 33.29
CA PRO A 228 7.88 -6.30 34.24
C PRO A 228 7.97 -4.77 34.26
N LYS A 229 6.84 -4.10 34.50
CA LYS A 229 6.78 -2.64 34.63
C LYS A 229 7.78 -2.16 35.69
N GLY A 230 8.52 -1.10 35.40
CA GLY A 230 9.56 -0.56 36.28
C GLY A 230 10.95 -1.19 36.09
N LYS A 231 11.06 -2.33 35.40
CA LYS A 231 12.35 -2.92 35.01
C LYS A 231 12.78 -2.43 33.63
N LYS A 232 14.09 -2.32 33.42
CA LYS A 232 14.74 -1.95 32.14
C LYS A 232 15.85 -2.95 31.81
N PRO A 233 16.21 -3.13 30.52
CA PRO A 233 17.40 -3.91 30.16
C PRO A 233 18.65 -3.31 30.82
N GLU A 234 19.45 -4.14 31.47
CA GLU A 234 20.67 -3.72 32.17
C GLU A 234 21.82 -3.44 31.21
N MET A 235 21.86 -4.19 30.11
CA MET A 235 22.87 -4.05 29.05
C MET A 235 22.25 -3.49 27.77
N LYS A 236 23.12 -2.91 26.93
CA LYS A 236 22.78 -2.56 25.53
C LYS A 236 22.33 -3.80 24.77
N CYS A 237 21.68 -3.57 23.62
CA CYS A 237 21.34 -4.66 22.73
C CYS A 237 22.62 -5.37 22.25
N ALA A 238 22.52 -6.65 21.88
CA ALA A 238 23.67 -7.42 21.37
C ALA A 238 24.30 -6.81 20.10
N CYS A 239 23.57 -5.98 19.35
CA CYS A 239 24.10 -5.21 18.22
C CYS A 239 24.73 -3.86 18.62
N GLY A 240 24.85 -3.56 19.91
CA GLY A 240 25.33 -2.27 20.43
C GLY A 240 24.29 -1.16 20.54
N GLY A 241 23.07 -1.37 20.03
CA GLY A 241 21.99 -0.38 20.04
C GLY A 241 21.34 -0.13 21.41
N ASN A 242 20.72 1.04 21.56
CA ASN A 242 19.99 1.42 22.77
C ASN A 242 18.57 0.85 22.79
N TRP A 243 18.02 0.65 24.00
CA TRP A 243 16.67 0.16 24.22
C TRP A 243 15.70 1.32 24.49
N VAL A 244 14.57 1.32 23.79
CA VAL A 244 13.47 2.26 24.04
C VAL A 244 12.19 1.53 24.45
N GLY A 245 11.47 2.08 25.42
CA GLY A 245 10.17 1.57 25.86
C GLY A 245 9.07 1.98 24.86
N LEU A 246 8.34 0.99 24.34
CA LEU A 246 7.30 1.20 23.33
C LEU A 246 5.92 1.50 23.93
N LEU A 247 5.60 0.95 25.11
CA LEU A 247 4.32 1.23 25.77
C LEU A 247 4.42 2.55 26.52
N LYS A 248 3.74 3.56 25.97
CA LYS A 248 3.66 4.92 26.51
C LYS A 248 2.19 5.27 26.79
N PRO A 249 1.87 5.96 27.90
CA PRO A 249 0.49 6.35 28.20
C PRO A 249 -0.11 7.20 27.08
N LEU A 250 -1.30 6.81 26.59
CA LEU A 250 -2.10 7.63 25.67
C LEU A 250 -3.26 8.31 26.39
N ILE A 251 -3.87 7.61 27.35
CA ILE A 251 -4.99 8.09 28.16
C ILE A 251 -4.59 8.05 29.64
N ARG A 252 -4.88 9.12 30.39
CA ARG A 252 -4.82 9.15 31.86
C ARG A 252 -6.11 9.76 32.39
N SER A 253 -6.78 9.08 33.32
CA SER A 253 -8.03 9.53 33.94
C SER A 253 -9.07 10.01 32.92
N GLY A 254 -9.26 9.24 31.84
CA GLY A 254 -10.21 9.54 30.76
C GLY A 254 -9.78 10.62 29.77
N LYS A 255 -8.62 11.27 29.95
CA LYS A 255 -8.11 12.32 29.05
C LYS A 255 -6.99 11.79 28.18
N ILE A 256 -7.01 12.15 26.89
CA ILE A 256 -5.87 11.93 25.98
C ILE A 256 -4.72 12.84 26.45
N VAL A 257 -3.54 12.26 26.71
CA VAL A 257 -2.37 12.98 27.27
C VAL A 257 -1.21 13.11 26.28
N ARG A 258 -1.46 12.84 25.00
CA ARG A 258 -0.48 12.93 23.92
C ARG A 258 -1.15 13.35 22.63
N ASP A 259 -0.43 14.09 21.82
CA ASP A 259 -0.88 14.42 20.47
C ASP A 259 -0.94 13.17 19.60
N LEU A 260 -1.99 13.09 18.78
CA LEU A 260 -2.15 12.02 17.81
C LEU A 260 -1.46 12.44 16.51
N PRO A 261 -0.46 11.67 16.04
CA PRO A 261 0.24 12.02 14.81
C PRO A 261 -0.72 11.95 13.62
N ARG A 262 -0.47 12.82 12.64
CA ARG A 262 -1.18 12.81 11.36
C ARG A 262 -0.82 11.54 10.58
N PRO A 263 -1.70 11.05 9.67
CA PRO A 263 -1.43 9.86 8.87
C PRO A 263 -0.07 9.88 8.16
N GLN A 264 0.39 11.04 7.67
CA GLN A 264 1.69 11.22 7.00
C GLN A 264 2.87 10.93 7.93
N GLU A 265 2.78 11.35 9.19
CA GLU A 265 3.83 11.12 10.19
C GLU A 265 3.91 9.63 10.55
N ILE A 266 2.75 8.97 10.66
CA ILE A 266 2.67 7.52 10.88
C ILE A 266 3.26 6.78 9.68
N ARG A 267 2.90 7.16 8.45
CA ARG A 267 3.44 6.57 7.22
C ARG A 267 4.96 6.73 7.15
N LYS A 268 5.48 7.93 7.43
CA LYS A 268 6.92 8.19 7.46
C LYS A 268 7.63 7.29 8.49
N TYR A 269 7.03 7.13 9.67
CA TYR A 269 7.54 6.21 10.68
C TYR A 269 7.56 4.76 10.19
N VAL A 270 6.50 4.27 9.54
CA VAL A 270 6.45 2.92 8.97
C VAL A 270 7.51 2.73 7.87
N LEU A 271 7.64 3.67 6.93
CA LEU A 271 8.63 3.60 5.86
C LEU A 271 10.07 3.59 6.39
N HIS A 272 10.37 4.40 7.41
CA HIS A 272 11.67 4.37 8.10
C HIS A 272 11.96 3.00 8.73
N GLN A 273 10.94 2.38 9.35
CA GLN A 273 11.11 1.04 9.91
C GLN A 273 11.31 -0.02 8.82
N LEU A 274 10.57 0.05 7.71
CA LEU A 274 10.73 -0.89 6.59
C LEU A 274 12.15 -0.87 6.01
N GLY A 275 12.79 0.31 5.97
CA GLY A 275 14.19 0.43 5.53
C GLY A 275 15.22 -0.28 6.42
N LYS A 276 14.87 -0.58 7.68
CA LYS A 276 15.72 -1.32 8.63
C LYS A 276 15.37 -2.81 8.75
N LEU A 277 14.24 -3.24 8.20
CA LEU A 277 13.80 -4.64 8.26
C LEU A 277 14.46 -5.44 7.14
N GLU A 278 14.69 -6.73 7.40
CA GLU A 278 15.11 -7.66 6.36
C GLU A 278 14.09 -7.66 5.21
N LYS A 279 14.63 -7.73 3.99
CA LYS A 279 13.79 -7.79 2.79
C LYS A 279 13.13 -9.16 2.71
N ILE A 280 11.83 -9.17 2.46
CA ILE A 280 11.04 -10.41 2.30
C ILE A 280 11.36 -11.09 0.95
N TYR A 281 11.93 -10.33 -0.01
CA TYR A 281 12.31 -10.75 -1.36
C TYR A 281 13.69 -10.21 -1.75
#